data_AF-A0A150XM23-F1
#
_entry.id   AF-A0A150XM23-F1
#
_cell.length_a   1.000
_cell.length_b   1.000
_cell.length_c   1.000
_cell.angle_alpha   90.00
_cell.angle_beta   90.00
_cell.angle_gamma   90.00
#
_symmetry.space_group_name_H-M   'P 1'
#
loop_
_entity.id
_entity.type
_entity.pdbx_description
1 polymer ?
#
loop_
_entity_poly.entity_id
_entity_poly.type
_entity_poly.pdbx_seq_one_letter_code
_entity_poly.pdbx_strand_id
1 'polypeptide(L)' 'MEISDILIPAVILLAIVLWAWALLDLSKSRFKSGRANLIWLLIILFSPVMGSILYFQLKKGYTERRPRQFQPKFN' A
#
# COMPACT_ATOMS: atom_id res chain seq x y z
N MET A 1 -24.05 19.83 18.47
CA MET A 1 -23.08 18.90 17.90
C MET A 1 -22.56 19.58 16.66
N GLU A 2 -21.33 20.07 16.73
CA GLU A 2 -20.74 20.84 15.66
C GLU A 2 -20.31 19.87 14.54
N ILE A 3 -20.29 20.35 13.29
CA ILE A 3 -19.86 19.54 12.15
C ILE A 3 -18.41 19.04 12.34
N SER A 4 -17.58 19.83 13.04
CA SER A 4 -16.21 19.48 13.41
C SER A 4 -16.11 18.22 14.26
N ASP A 5 -17.09 17.98 15.13
CA ASP A 5 -17.09 16.87 16.09
C ASP A 5 -17.20 15.51 15.38
N ILE A 6 -17.78 15.51 14.17
CA ILE A 6 -17.93 14.32 13.33
C ILE A 6 -16.83 14.27 12.26
N LEU A 7 -16.51 15.41 11.65
CA LEU A 7 -15.61 15.47 10.49
C LEU A 7 -14.18 15.07 10.86
N ILE A 8 -13.64 15.59 11.96
CA ILE A 8 -12.27 15.32 12.40
C ILE A 8 -12.04 13.83 12.66
N PRO A 9 -12.84 13.14 13.51
CA PRO A 9 -12.64 11.72 13.76
C PRO A 9 -12.89 10.87 12.52
N ALA A 10 -13.83 11.25 11.64
CA ALA A 10 -14.05 10.53 10.39
C ALA A 10 -12.82 10.56 9.47
N VAL A 11 -12.17 11.72 9.34
CA VAL A 11 -10.95 11.86 8.54
C VAL A 11 -9.79 11.07 9.16
N ILE A 12 -9.66 11.08 10.49
CA ILE A 12 -8.63 10.29 11.19
C ILE A 12 -8.85 8.79 10.97
N LEU A 13 -10.09 8.31 11.11
CA LEU A 13 -10.45 6.92 10.84
C LEU A 13 -10.11 6.53 9.39
N LEU A 14 -10.46 7.38 8.43
CA LEU A 14 -10.17 7.13 7.02
C LEU A 14 -8.66 7.08 6.75
N ALA A 15 -7.89 7.96 7.37
CA ALA A 15 -6.43 7.95 7.28
C ALA A 15 -5.82 6.66 7.86
N ILE A 16 -6.32 6.20 9.01
CA ILE A 16 -5.87 4.94 9.64
C ILE A 16 -6.21 3.74 8.75
N VAL A 17 -7.42 3.68 8.20
CA VAL A 17 -7.84 2.60 7.29
C VAL A 17 -6.97 2.58 6.05
N LEU A 18 -6.70 3.74 5.44
CA LEU A 18 -5.88 3.86 4.24
C LEU A 18 -4.42 3.44 4.53
N TRP A 19 -3.89 3.82 5.69
CA TRP A 19 -2.55 3.44 6.14
C TRP A 19 -2.42 1.94 6.40
N ALA A 20 -3.36 1.36 7.15
CA ALA A 20 -3.38 -0.08 7.41
C ALA A 20 -3.53 -0.89 6.11
N TRP A 21 -4.36 -0.41 5.18
CA TRP A 21 -4.51 -1.04 3.88
C TRP A 21 -3.22 -1.02 3.06
N ALA A 22 -2.48 0.09 3.08
CA ALA A 22 -1.18 0.18 2.40
C ALA A 22 -0.17 -0.83 2.99
N LEU A 23 -0.11 -0.97 4.32
CA LEU A 23 0.75 -1.96 4.98
C LEU A 23 0.38 -3.41 4.62
N LEU A 24 -0.92 -3.75 4.62
CA LEU A 24 -1.38 -5.08 4.23
C LEU A 24 -1.08 -5.38 2.76
N ASP A 25 -1.28 -4.40 1.88
CA ASP A 25 -0.99 -4.54 0.46
C ASP A 25 0.53 -4.67 0.22
N LEU A 26 1.36 -3.93 0.96
CA LEU A 26 2.82 -4.05 0.93
C LEU A 26 3.27 -5.46 1.32
N SER A 27 2.72 -6.00 2.41
CA SER A 27 3.04 -7.35 2.89
C SER A 27 2.65 -8.46 1.89
N LYS A 28 1.60 -8.25 1.10
CA LYS A 28 1.14 -9.23 0.09
C LYS A 28 1.83 -9.04 -1.26
N SER A 29 2.35 -7.86 -1.54
CA SER A 29 2.93 -7.52 -2.84
C SER A 29 4.31 -8.14 -3.02
N ARG A 30 4.52 -8.81 -4.16
CA ARG A 30 5.84 -9.31 -4.55
C ARG A 30 6.62 -8.24 -5.30
N PHE A 31 7.58 -7.61 -4.61
CA PHE A 31 8.50 -6.66 -5.22
C PHE A 31 9.60 -7.38 -5.99
N LYS A 32 10.02 -6.80 -7.12
CA LYS A 32 11.15 -7.31 -7.92
C LYS A 32 12.47 -7.32 -7.14
N SER A 33 12.58 -6.39 -6.20
CA SER A 33 13.77 -6.12 -5.39
C SER A 33 13.37 -6.13 -3.92
N GLY A 34 14.08 -6.90 -3.09
CA GLY A 34 13.89 -6.90 -1.64
C GLY A 34 14.15 -5.52 -0.99
N ARG A 35 15.05 -4.71 -1.58
CA ARG A 35 15.33 -3.35 -1.09
C ARG A 35 14.16 -2.41 -1.31
N ALA A 36 13.44 -2.55 -2.43
CA ALA A 36 12.28 -1.71 -2.72
C ALA A 36 11.16 -1.92 -1.71
N ASN A 37 10.94 -3.15 -1.24
CA ASN A 37 9.95 -3.47 -0.22
C ASN A 37 10.26 -2.75 1.12
N LEU A 38 11.52 -2.80 1.54
CA LEU A 38 11.98 -2.12 2.76
C LEU A 38 11.85 -0.59 2.66
N ILE A 39 12.21 0.00 1.53
CA ILE A 39 12.08 1.46 1.32
C ILE A 39 10.60 1.87 1.41
N TRP A 40 9.70 1.13 0.76
CA TRP A 40 8.26 1.40 0.83
C TRP A 40 7.69 1.22 2.23
N LEU A 41 8.16 0.20 2.97
CA LEU A 41 7.79 -0.01 4.37
C LEU A 41 8.13 1.22 5.22
N LEU A 42 9.37 1.72 5.10
CA LEU A 42 9.83 2.90 5.85
C LEU A 42 9.01 4.15 5.47
N ILE A 43 8.75 4.38 4.19
CA ILE A 43 7.95 5.53 3.72
C ILE A 43 6.53 5.49 4.29
N ILE A 44 5.85 4.34 4.25
CA ILE A 44 4.49 4.18 4.77
C ILE A 44 4.48 4.29 6.31
N LEU A 45 5.49 3.75 6.99
CA LEU A 45 5.57 3.77 8.45
C LEU A 45 5.81 5.18 9.00
N PHE A 46 6.74 5.93 8.42
CA PHE A 46 7.07 7.29 8.88
C PHE A 46 6.13 8.37 8.31
N SER A 47 5.40 8.08 7.23
CA SER A 47 4.44 9.00 6.63
C SER A 47 3.12 8.29 6.31
N PRO A 48 2.18 8.21 7.26
CA PRO A 48 0.98 7.38 7.11
C PRO A 48 0.09 7.82 5.95
N VAL A 49 -0.20 9.11 5.83
CA VAL A 49 -1.09 9.59 4.76
C VAL A 49 -0.32 9.71 3.45
N MET A 50 0.76 10.51 3.45
CA MET A 50 1.52 10.79 2.22
C MET A 50 2.21 9.54 1.67
N GLY A 51 2.84 8.75 2.54
CA GLY A 51 3.53 7.52 2.16
C GLY A 51 2.60 6.47 1.58
N SER A 52 1.39 6.34 2.11
CA SER A 52 0.36 5.44 1.55
C SER A 52 -0.12 5.90 0.17
N ILE A 53 -0.35 7.20 -0.01
CA ILE A 53 -0.75 7.77 -1.32
C ILE A 53 0.36 7.52 -2.35
N LEU A 54 1.60 7.87 -2.01
CA LEU A 54 2.76 7.65 -2.87
C LEU A 54 2.93 6.16 -3.20
N TYR A 55 2.73 5.28 -2.22
CA TYR A 55 2.77 3.84 -2.40
C TYR A 55 1.79 3.37 -3.47
N PHE A 56 0.50 3.71 -3.34
CA PHE A 56 -0.50 3.26 -4.29
C PHE A 56 -0.27 3.82 -5.71
N GLN A 57 0.26 5.04 -5.83
CA GLN A 57 0.57 5.64 -7.12
C GLN A 57 1.80 4.98 -7.78
N LEU A 58 2.89 4.79 -7.04
CA LEU A 58 4.19 4.43 -7.61
C LEU A 58 4.53 2.94 -7.51
N LYS A 59 3.87 2.15 -6.65
CA LYS A 59 4.17 0.71 -6.48
C LYS A 59 4.19 -0.07 -7.79
N LYS A 60 3.35 0.33 -8.76
CA LYS A 60 3.22 -0.33 -10.08
C LYS A 60 4.54 -0.44 -10.85
N GLY A 61 5.50 0.47 -10.62
CA GLY A 61 6.83 0.41 -11.24
C GLY A 61 7.81 -0.54 -10.53
N TYR A 62 7.58 -0.80 -9.24
CA TYR A 62 8.48 -1.57 -8.37
C TYR A 62 7.99 -3.01 -8.12
N THR A 63 6.69 -3.26 -8.28
CA THR A 63 6.08 -4.58 -8.12
C THR A 63 6.20 -5.40 -9.39
N GLU A 64 6.45 -6.69 -9.23
CA GLU A 64 6.54 -7.63 -10.35
C GLU A 64 5.12 -7.96 -10.83
N ARG A 65 4.66 -7.31 -11.90
CA ARG A 65 3.44 -7.75 -12.60
C ARG A 65 3.78 -9.00 -13.40
N ARG A 66 3.86 -10.15 -12.74
CA ARG A 66 3.82 -11.43 -13.46
C ARG A 66 2.40 -11.55 -14.02
N PRO A 67 2.15 -11.46 -15.34
CA PRO A 67 0.94 -12.07 -15.87
C PRO A 67 0.96 -13.53 -15.41
N ARG A 68 -0.18 -14.08 -14.96
CA ARG A 68 -0.27 -15.51 -14.65
C ARG A 68 0.09 -16.27 -15.92
N GLN A 69 1.34 -16.70 -16.04
CA GLN A 69 1.77 -17.53 -17.15
C GLN A 69 1.22 -18.92 -16.88
N PHE A 70 0.09 -19.22 -17.51
CA PHE A 70 -0.42 -20.57 -17.56
C PHE A 70 0.47 -21.36 -18.51
N GLN A 71 1.49 -22.03 -17.96
CA GLN A 71 2.33 -23.00 -18.68
C GLN A 71 1.94 -24.41 -18.23
N PRO A 72 0.85 -25.00 -18.75
CA PRO A 72 0.53 -26.38 -18.45
C PRO A 72 1.55 -27.30 -19.12
N LYS A 73 2.14 -28.21 -18.35
CA LYS A 73 2.91 -29.33 -18.88
C LYS A 73 1.95 -30.51 -19.06
N PHE A 74 1.57 -30.78 -20.30
CA PHE A 74 0.72 -31.92 -20.68
C PHE A 74 1.56 -33.12 -21.14
N ASN A 75 2.59 -33.49 -20.37
CA ASN A 75 3.39 -34.70 -20.62
C ASN A 75 2.70 -35.94 -20.05
#